data_AF-A0A1Q8BBR9-F1
#
_entry.id   AF-A0A1Q8BBR9-F1
#
_cell.length_a   1.000
_cell.length_b   1.000
_cell.length_c   1.000
_cell.angle_alpha   90.00
_cell.angle_beta   90.00
_cell.angle_gamma   90.00
#
_symmetry.space_group_name_H-M   'P 1'
#
loop_
_entity.id
_entity.type
_entity.pdbx_description
1 polymer ?
#
loop_
_entity_poly.entity_id
_entity_poly.type
_entity_poly.pdbx_seq_one_letter_code
_entity_poly.pdbx_strand_id
1 'polypeptide(L)' 'MGSRTIVRKWGNSLGVVIPSSEAEKEGLRENDEVEITIRRAIDIRQLYGKYPFRDLQRLKDELRKGWQ' A
#
# COMPACT_ATOMS: atom_id res chain seq x y z
N MET A 1 -5.00 4.05 10.42
CA MET A 1 -4.28 2.77 10.21
C MET A 1 -4.42 2.41 8.74
N GLY A 2 -3.34 2.02 8.05
CA GLY A 2 -3.41 1.73 6.60
C GLY A 2 -3.84 0.29 6.32
N SER A 3 -4.97 0.10 5.68
CA SER A 3 -5.45 -1.21 5.25
C SER A 3 -4.80 -1.61 3.93
N ARG A 4 -4.07 -2.74 3.92
CA ARG A 4 -3.41 -3.25 2.71
C ARG A 4 -4.42 -3.98 1.84
N THR A 5 -4.56 -3.55 0.59
CA THR A 5 -5.44 -4.20 -0.38
C THR A 5 -4.63 -4.64 -1.60
N ILE A 6 -5.16 -5.62 -2.33
CA ILE A 6 -4.58 -6.07 -3.60
C ILE A 6 -5.30 -5.35 -4.72
N VAL A 7 -4.53 -4.68 -5.57
CA VAL A 7 -5.05 -4.03 -6.77
C VAL A 7 -5.54 -5.10 -7.75
N ARG A 8 -6.73 -4.92 -8.31
CA ARG A 8 -7.37 -5.82 -9.28
C ARG A 8 -7.62 -5.11 -10.60
N LYS A 9 -7.77 -5.86 -11.69
CA LYS A 9 -8.15 -5.33 -13.00
C LYS A 9 -9.67 -5.20 -13.06
N TRP A 10 -10.17 -4.02 -13.41
CA TRP A 10 -11.58 -3.72 -13.67
C TRP A 10 -11.71 -3.17 -15.10
N GLY A 11 -12.20 -3.99 -16.03
CA GLY A 11 -12.25 -3.63 -17.44
C GLY A 11 -10.85 -3.26 -17.97
N ASN A 12 -10.67 -2.00 -18.36
CA ASN A 12 -9.39 -1.45 -18.83
C ASN A 12 -8.61 -0.66 -17.75
N SER A 13 -9.06 -0.71 -16.49
CA SER A 13 -8.50 0.07 -15.38
C SER A 13 -8.04 -0.83 -14.24
N LEU A 14 -7.31 -0.24 -13.30
CA LEU A 14 -6.96 -0.86 -12.03
C LEU A 14 -7.87 -0.31 -10.93
N GLY A 15 -8.40 -1.21 -10.10
CA GLY A 15 -9.28 -0.88 -8.98
C GLY A 15 -8.79 -1.49 -7.67
N VAL A 16 -9.21 -0.89 -6.57
CA VAL A 16 -8.99 -1.36 -5.20
C VAL A 16 -10.35 -1.51 -4.56
N VAL A 17 -10.57 -2.63 -3.87
CA VAL A 17 -11.77 -2.83 -3.06
C VAL A 17 -11.50 -2.28 -1.66
N ILE A 18 -12.32 -1.32 -1.24
CA ILE A 18 -12.34 -0.81 0.13
C ILE A 18 -13.32 -1.70 0.93
N PRO A 19 -12.88 -2.35 2.02
CA PRO A 19 -13.79 -3.11 2.88
C PRO A 19 -14.92 -2.22 3.41
N SER A 20 -16.15 -2.75 3.47
CA SER A 20 -17.33 -2.00 3.94
C SER A 20 -17.14 -1.40 5.32
N SER A 21 -16.47 -2.13 6.22
CA SER A 21 -16.18 -1.66 7.58
C SER A 21 -15.27 -0.42 7.64
N GLU A 22 -14.39 -0.23 6.67
CA GLU A 22 -13.56 0.98 6.59
C GLU A 22 -14.29 2.10 5.86
N ALA A 23 -15.06 1.76 4.82
CA ALA A 23 -15.90 2.74 4.12
C ALA A 23 -16.94 3.37 5.06
N GLU A 24 -17.61 2.58 5.90
CA GLU A 24 -18.59 3.07 6.88
C GLU A 24 -17.95 3.96 7.95
N LYS A 25 -16.77 3.59 8.46
CA LYS A 25 -16.04 4.39 9.46
C LYS A 25 -15.63 5.76 8.93
N GLU A 26 -15.16 5.80 7.69
CA GLU A 26 -14.73 7.03 7.03
C GLU A 26 -15.89 7.77 6.36
N GLY A 27 -17.12 7.22 6.44
CA GLY A 27 -18.33 7.84 5.88
C GLY A 27 -18.36 7.87 4.35
N LEU A 28 -17.56 7.04 3.67
CA LEU A 28 -17.47 6.97 2.22
C LEU A 28 -18.75 6.38 1.62
N ARG A 29 -19.28 7.06 0.61
CA ARG A 29 -20.47 6.64 -0.15
C ARG A 29 -20.14 6.46 -1.63
N GLU A 30 -21.05 5.79 -2.32
CA GLU A 30 -20.96 5.70 -3.77
C GLU A 30 -21.00 7.11 -4.38
N ASN A 31 -20.10 7.36 -5.34
CA ASN A 31 -19.91 8.63 -6.05
C ASN A 31 -19.24 9.76 -5.26
N ASP A 32 -18.70 9.49 -4.08
CA ASP A 32 -17.85 10.47 -3.41
C ASP A 32 -16.53 10.66 -4.16
N GLU A 33 -16.10 11.91 -4.28
CA GLU A 33 -14.78 12.27 -4.79
C GLU A 33 -13.74 12.08 -3.67
N VAL A 34 -12.67 11.34 -3.97
CA VAL A 34 -11.65 10.99 -2.98
C VAL A 34 -10.24 11.25 -3.51
N GLU A 35 -9.38 11.77 -2.66
CA GLU A 35 -7.95 11.89 -2.95
C GLU A 35 -7.23 10.57 -2.63
N ILE A 36 -6.54 10.00 -3.62
CA ILE A 36 -5.87 8.69 -3.48
C ILE A 36 -4.35 8.86 -3.49
N THR A 37 -3.70 8.58 -2.37
CA THR A 37 -2.23 8.46 -2.32
C THR A 37 -1.81 7.00 -2.43
N ILE A 38 -1.19 6.62 -3.56
CA ILE A 38 -0.71 5.26 -3.80
C ILE A 38 0.71 5.09 -3.26
N ARG A 39 0.91 4.20 -2.28
CA ARG A 39 2.24 3.75 -1.83
C ARG A 39 2.38 2.27 -2.12
N ARG A 40 3.36 1.91 -2.94
CA ARG A 40 3.63 0.50 -3.25
C ARG A 40 4.09 -0.20 -1.96
N ALA A 41 3.35 -1.20 -1.51
CA ALA A 41 3.75 -2.02 -0.37
C ALA A 41 4.94 -2.89 -0.80
N ILE A 42 6.15 -2.37 -0.63
CA ILE A 42 7.37 -3.15 -0.82
C ILE A 42 7.49 -4.02 0.43
N ASP A 43 7.08 -5.29 0.33
CA ASP A 43 7.48 -6.25 1.35
C ASP A 43 8.96 -6.52 1.13
N ILE A 44 9.79 -5.92 1.97
CA ILE A 44 11.25 -6.12 1.94
C ILE A 44 11.62 -7.60 1.91
N ARG A 45 10.78 -8.51 2.44
CA ARG A 45 10.97 -9.97 2.39
C ARG A 45 11.03 -10.51 0.95
N GLN A 46 10.30 -9.89 0.02
CA GLN A 46 10.34 -10.26 -1.41
C GLN A 46 11.60 -9.77 -2.13
N LEU A 47 12.37 -8.86 -1.51
CA LEU A 47 13.66 -8.40 -2.00
C LEU A 47 14.83 -9.24 -1.46
N TYR A 48 14.62 -10.06 -0.41
CA TYR A 48 15.65 -11.01 0.08
C TYR A 48 15.92 -12.06 -1.00
N GLY A 49 17.17 -12.16 -1.44
CA GLY A 49 17.64 -13.21 -2.36
C GLY A 49 17.60 -12.87 -3.85
N LYS A 50 16.93 -11.80 -4.29
CA LYS A 50 16.95 -11.36 -5.70
C LYS A 50 18.08 -10.37 -6.04
N TYR A 51 18.68 -9.75 -5.04
CA TYR A 51 19.77 -8.79 -5.23
C TYR A 51 20.82 -8.94 -4.12
N PRO A 52 22.12 -8.77 -4.43
CA PRO A 52 23.20 -8.80 -3.44
C PRO A 52 23.24 -7.46 -2.67
N PHE A 53 22.15 -7.11 -1.98
CA PHE A 53 22.14 -5.92 -1.14
C PHE A 53 22.79 -6.26 0.20
N ARG A 54 24.07 -5.86 0.31
CA ARG A 54 24.97 -6.11 1.44
C ARG A 54 24.51 -5.54 2.78
N ASP A 55 23.42 -4.77 2.85
CA ASP A 55 22.94 -4.21 4.11
C ASP A 55 21.41 -3.97 4.11
N LEU A 56 20.67 -5.07 4.25
CA LEU A 56 19.22 -5.04 4.47
C LEU A 56 18.83 -4.28 5.75
N GLN A 57 19.75 -4.15 6.69
CA GLN A 57 19.56 -3.44 7.94
C GLN A 57 19.48 -1.92 7.69
N ARG A 58 20.41 -1.38 6.90
CA ARG A 58 20.46 0.05 6.56
C ARG A 58 19.21 0.51 5.80
N LEU A 59 18.73 -0.30 4.85
CA LEU A 59 17.49 -0.01 4.12
C LEU A 59 16.25 -0.06 5.02
N LYS A 60 16.19 -1.01 5.96
CA LYS A 60 15.12 -1.05 6.98
C LYS A 60 15.12 0.22 7.84
N ASP A 61 16.30 0.67 8.24
CA ASP A 61 16.45 1.85 9.10
C ASP A 61 16.09 3.14 8.36
N GLU A 62 16.42 3.27 7.07
CA GLU A 62 16.00 4.39 6.22
C GLU A 62 14.47 4.43 6.00
N LEU A 63 13.85 3.26 5.76
CA LEU A 63 12.38 3.16 5.66
C LEU A 63 11.68 3.50 6.98
N ARG A 64 12.33 3.21 8.12
CA ARG A 64 11.81 3.53 9.44
C ARG A 64 11.92 5.02 9.78
N LYS A 65 12.96 5.69 9.26
CA LYS A 65 13.15 7.14 9.39
C LYS A 65 12.21 7.96 8.51
N GLY A 66 11.81 7.44 7.35
CA GLY A 66 10.83 8.09 6.47
C GLY A 66 9.37 8.05 6.95
N TRP A 67 9.13 7.61 8.19
CA TRP A 67 7.81 7.53 8.84
C TRP A 67 7.63 8.55 10.00
N GLN A 68 8.51 9.56 10.10
CA GLN A 68 8.26 10.77 10.91
C GLN A 68 7.60 11.87 10.08
#